data_AF-A0AA85K3N4-F1
#
_entry.id   AF-A0AA85K3N4-F1
#
_cell.length_a   1.000
_cell.length_b   1.000
_cell.length_c   1.000
_cell.angle_alpha   90.00
_cell.angle_beta   90.00
_cell.angle_gamma   90.00
#
_symmetry.space_group_name_H-M   'P 1'
#
loop_
_entity.id
_entity.type
_entity.pdbx_description
1 polymer ?
#
loop_
_entity_poly.entity_id
_entity_poly.type
_entity_poly.pdbx_seq_one_letter_code
_entity_poly.pdbx_strand_id
1 'polypeptide(L)'
;MTSLESMYGIGGMTSELSPGLDCPQNAIYLPVQLIPSGEIGSKLIKNAICLFEWKAGPYGGPVRRHFEFSTDTSRVENQNTPGNPDQNSSKKSKHTNFGFGTVSHSLVLRSISSLYNYDYLFDIIFYPTGTLEFSVTPTGFIHVDEQLVYGGSSSPEAVKYGFASSINPIYFVIHHHLFHFKIDVDIVNSQNFIKVISIHGSLTDNNNNNNQTTLHTTDIHNSNNYSSQLNNSELLWMSIDIPKNELSARYTPKFELPRQYLICSMQNSTLQSAVNKTKNDQCLMIMNKGQIKTIFNDEHTKSFAWSRHQLYVTQQHDNESFASSIFNGVDLTSPVVDFTKFSSNNESIFNEDLVLWLTVGNYHIPRHEDLPNTVTSGGPMSIFLMPHNLFTYSPEAFSCHRFYTQELDEWIEGPQMKDNCQMASIPVV
;
A
#
# COMPACT_ATOMS: atom_id res chain seq x y z
N MET A 1 -24.43 5.17 -13.36
CA MET A 1 -23.74 6.36 -13.88
C MET A 1 -22.24 6.17 -13.66
N THR A 2 -21.38 6.60 -14.59
CA THR A 2 -19.91 6.58 -14.40
C THR A 2 -19.43 8.02 -14.24
N SER A 3 -18.79 8.33 -13.12
CA SER A 3 -18.14 9.63 -12.90
C SER A 3 -16.63 9.46 -12.97
N LEU A 4 -15.96 10.39 -13.65
CA LEU A 4 -14.50 10.48 -13.67
C LEU A 4 -14.09 11.82 -13.10
N GLU A 5 -13.71 11.81 -11.83
CA GLU A 5 -13.48 13.02 -11.03
C GLU A 5 -12.37 13.95 -11.54
N SER A 6 -11.48 13.44 -12.41
CA SER A 6 -10.49 14.29 -13.08
C SER A 6 -11.15 15.42 -13.89
N MET A 7 -12.38 15.26 -14.38
CA MET A 7 -13.09 16.31 -15.14
C MET A 7 -13.41 17.56 -14.34
N TYR A 8 -13.57 17.41 -13.02
CA TYR A 8 -13.82 18.55 -12.13
C TYR A 8 -12.51 19.17 -11.62
N GLY A 9 -11.38 18.52 -11.86
CA GLY A 9 -10.08 18.91 -11.33
C GLY A 9 -10.02 18.69 -9.82
N ILE A 10 -9.66 17.48 -9.39
CA ILE A 10 -9.57 17.07 -7.97
C ILE A 10 -8.84 18.13 -7.12
N GLY A 11 -7.67 18.60 -7.57
CA GLY A 11 -6.91 19.66 -6.88
C GLY A 11 -7.59 21.03 -6.88
N GLY A 12 -8.38 21.35 -7.92
CA GLY A 12 -9.23 22.55 -7.98
C GLY A 12 -10.36 22.55 -6.94
N MET A 13 -10.77 21.35 -6.50
CA MET A 13 -11.82 21.10 -5.50
C MET A 13 -11.25 20.91 -4.08
N THR A 14 -9.99 21.30 -3.85
CA THR A 14 -9.39 21.29 -2.50
C THR A 14 -10.18 22.18 -1.55
N SER A 15 -10.53 21.66 -0.37
CA SER A 15 -11.24 22.38 0.68
C SER A 15 -10.28 22.98 1.72
N GLU A 16 -10.74 24.01 2.45
CA GLU A 16 -9.98 24.53 3.58
C GLU A 16 -10.12 23.57 4.78
N LEU A 17 -8.99 23.08 5.28
CA LEU A 17 -8.92 22.16 6.40
C LEU A 17 -9.18 22.88 7.73
N SER A 18 -10.01 22.26 8.56
CA SER A 18 -10.42 22.74 9.88
C SER A 18 -9.49 22.19 10.97
N PRO A 19 -8.77 23.07 11.71
CA PRO A 19 -7.91 22.64 12.81
C PRO A 19 -8.68 21.97 13.94
N GLY A 20 -8.16 20.83 14.41
CA GLY A 20 -8.78 20.01 15.45
C GLY A 20 -9.85 19.04 14.94
N LEU A 21 -10.30 19.18 13.68
CA LEU A 21 -11.25 18.28 13.04
C LEU A 21 -10.57 17.43 11.96
N ASP A 22 -10.07 18.06 10.90
CA ASP A 22 -9.48 17.36 9.76
C ASP A 22 -8.04 16.92 10.04
N CYS A 23 -7.35 17.69 10.88
CA CYS A 23 -6.00 17.40 11.36
C CYS A 23 -5.83 17.88 12.81
N PRO A 24 -4.76 17.46 13.51
CA PRO A 24 -4.47 17.92 14.86
C PRO A 24 -4.45 19.45 14.96
N GLN A 25 -4.92 20.00 16.08
CA GLN A 25 -5.02 21.44 16.32
C GLN A 25 -3.69 22.19 16.10
N ASN A 26 -2.58 21.54 16.44
CA ASN A 26 -1.22 22.06 16.37
C ASN A 26 -0.46 21.64 15.11
N ALA A 27 -1.15 21.11 14.10
CA ALA A 27 -0.56 20.84 12.79
C ALA A 27 -0.06 22.13 12.12
N ILE A 28 0.90 21.99 11.21
CA ILE A 28 1.30 23.08 10.33
C ILE A 28 0.31 23.13 9.16
N TYR A 29 -0.35 24.26 8.97
CA TYR A 29 -1.27 24.48 7.85
C TYR A 29 -0.59 25.31 6.77
N LEU A 30 -0.64 24.82 5.54
CA LEU A 30 -0.03 25.45 4.38
C LEU A 30 -1.12 25.95 3.42
N PRO A 31 -1.03 27.21 2.96
CA PRO A 31 -1.95 27.73 1.97
C PRO A 31 -1.58 27.25 0.56
N VAL A 32 -2.57 27.18 -0.33
CA VAL A 32 -2.37 26.95 -1.76
C VAL A 32 -3.08 28.04 -2.55
N GLN A 33 -2.36 28.65 -3.49
CA GLN A 33 -2.91 29.59 -4.46
C GLN A 33 -3.27 28.81 -5.73
N LEU A 34 -4.55 28.83 -6.11
CA LEU A 34 -5.05 28.23 -7.33
C LEU A 34 -5.54 29.30 -8.30
N ILE A 35 -5.54 28.99 -9.59
CA ILE A 35 -6.20 29.76 -10.64
C ILE A 35 -7.14 28.80 -11.37
N PRO A 36 -8.40 28.65 -10.93
CA PRO A 36 -9.31 27.64 -11.49
C PRO A 36 -9.66 27.89 -12.96
N SER A 37 -9.80 29.17 -13.34
CA SER A 37 -9.98 29.59 -14.72
C SER A 37 -9.53 31.04 -14.89
N GLY A 38 -9.32 31.48 -16.14
CA GLY A 38 -9.01 32.87 -16.45
C GLY A 38 -10.12 33.85 -16.05
N GLU A 39 -11.37 33.40 -15.98
CA GLU A 39 -12.52 34.22 -15.58
C GLU A 39 -12.67 34.36 -14.06
N ILE A 40 -12.42 33.27 -13.32
CA ILE A 40 -12.51 33.26 -11.85
C ILE A 40 -11.31 33.99 -11.23
N GLY A 41 -10.15 33.95 -11.89
CA GLY A 41 -8.91 34.51 -11.39
C GLY A 41 -8.32 33.68 -10.24
N SER A 42 -7.43 34.30 -9.47
CA SER A 42 -6.66 33.60 -8.43
C SER A 42 -7.48 33.44 -7.15
N LYS A 43 -7.60 32.21 -6.63
CA LYS A 43 -8.23 31.86 -5.35
C LYS A 43 -7.18 31.33 -4.37
N LEU A 44 -7.07 31.97 -3.20
CA LEU A 44 -6.23 31.48 -2.10
C LEU A 44 -7.06 30.55 -1.20
N ILE A 45 -6.56 29.33 -0.98
CA ILE A 45 -7.09 28.38 0.01
C ILE A 45 -6.13 28.45 1.20
N LYS A 46 -6.59 28.95 2.35
CA LYS A 46 -5.67 29.30 3.46
C LYS A 46 -5.06 28.07 4.14
N ASN A 47 -5.87 27.04 4.33
CA ASN A 47 -5.50 25.80 5.01
C ASN A 47 -5.68 24.64 4.03
N ALA A 48 -4.95 24.63 2.91
CA ALA A 48 -5.15 23.62 1.87
C ALA A 48 -4.52 22.27 2.22
N ILE A 49 -3.37 22.32 2.91
CA ILE A 49 -2.59 21.15 3.30
C ILE A 49 -2.28 21.26 4.78
N CYS A 50 -2.33 20.14 5.50
CA CYS A 50 -1.81 20.08 6.86
C CYS A 50 -0.66 19.07 6.95
N LEU A 51 0.34 19.41 7.74
CA LEU A 51 1.52 18.60 8.01
C LEU A 51 1.63 18.38 9.52
N PHE A 52 1.63 17.12 9.96
CA PHE A 52 1.65 16.77 11.37
C PHE A 52 2.37 15.45 11.63
N GLU A 53 2.89 15.32 12.85
CA GLU A 53 3.39 14.04 13.35
C GLU A 53 2.25 13.27 14.02
N TRP A 54 2.17 11.97 13.78
CA TRP A 54 1.14 11.11 14.36
C TRP A 54 1.73 9.79 14.82
N LYS A 55 1.20 9.22 15.90
CA LYS A 55 1.64 7.89 16.35
C LYS A 55 1.29 6.84 15.30
N ALA A 56 2.31 6.22 14.70
CA ALA A 56 2.05 5.26 13.63
C ALA A 56 1.37 3.99 14.15
N GLY A 57 0.71 3.27 13.24
CA GLY A 57 -0.12 2.11 13.58
C GLY A 57 0.64 0.87 14.05
N PRO A 58 -0.09 -0.15 14.55
CA PRO A 58 -1.54 -0.15 14.77
C PRO A 58 -1.91 0.57 16.08
N TYR A 59 -2.83 1.55 15.99
CA TYR A 59 -3.44 2.26 17.14
C TYR A 59 -2.46 2.98 18.09
N GLY A 60 -1.41 3.59 17.54
CA GLY A 60 -0.35 4.22 18.32
C GLY A 60 0.56 3.23 19.07
N GLY A 61 0.61 1.99 18.57
CA GLY A 61 1.53 0.96 19.01
C GLY A 61 2.99 1.22 18.61
N PRO A 62 3.92 0.34 19.04
CA PRO A 62 5.33 0.45 18.69
C PRO A 62 5.59 0.07 17.23
N VAL A 63 6.63 0.64 16.60
CA VAL A 63 7.13 0.19 15.28
C VAL A 63 7.55 -1.28 15.37
N ARG A 64 8.26 -1.60 16.45
CA ARG A 64 8.79 -2.93 16.76
C ARG A 64 8.94 -3.06 18.26
N ARG A 65 8.83 -4.28 18.76
CA ARG A 65 9.14 -4.63 20.15
C ARG A 65 9.46 -6.11 20.30
N HIS A 66 10.19 -6.44 21.37
CA HIS A 66 10.41 -7.80 21.84
C HIS A 66 10.44 -7.80 23.36
N PHE A 67 9.97 -8.89 23.97
CA PHE A 67 10.01 -9.10 25.43
C PHE A 67 10.45 -10.53 25.68
N GLU A 68 11.54 -10.66 26.43
CA GLU A 68 12.11 -11.95 26.74
C GLU A 68 12.65 -11.90 28.17
N PHE A 69 11.77 -11.69 29.16
CA PHE A 69 12.12 -11.83 30.57
C PHE A 69 11.75 -13.22 31.07
N SER A 70 12.61 -13.80 31.90
CA SER A 70 12.32 -15.10 32.50
C SER A 70 11.19 -14.96 33.52
N THR A 71 10.14 -15.75 33.39
CA THR A 71 9.02 -15.84 34.35
C THR A 71 9.33 -16.78 35.52
N ASP A 72 10.54 -17.36 35.58
CA ASP A 72 10.86 -18.40 36.54
C ASP A 72 11.25 -17.81 37.91
N THR A 73 10.23 -17.43 38.69
CA THR A 73 10.36 -17.12 40.11
C THR A 73 10.58 -18.37 40.98
N SER A 74 10.49 -19.57 40.40
CA SER A 74 10.52 -20.84 41.15
C SER A 74 11.91 -21.30 41.60
N ARG A 75 12.98 -20.55 41.28
CA ARG A 75 14.36 -20.87 41.70
C ARG A 75 14.89 -20.06 42.88
N VAL A 76 14.06 -19.25 43.54
CA VAL A 76 14.50 -18.42 44.69
C VAL A 76 14.13 -19.03 46.05
N GLU A 77 13.26 -20.04 46.13
CA GLU A 77 12.94 -20.70 47.40
C GLU A 77 13.47 -22.13 47.47
N ASN A 78 14.76 -22.29 47.76
CA ASN A 78 15.33 -23.38 48.58
C ASN A 78 16.87 -23.25 48.67
N GLN A 79 17.37 -22.15 49.26
CA GLN A 79 18.79 -21.99 49.62
C GLN A 79 19.08 -22.32 51.10
N ASN A 80 18.43 -23.34 51.67
CA ASN A 80 18.75 -23.85 53.00
C ASN A 80 19.32 -25.28 52.96
N THR A 81 20.24 -25.56 52.04
CA THR A 81 21.13 -26.73 52.12
C THR A 81 22.58 -26.27 52.36
N PRO A 82 23.13 -26.49 53.57
CA PRO A 82 24.51 -26.15 53.85
C PRO A 82 25.43 -27.17 53.19
N GLY A 83 26.10 -26.78 52.10
CA GLY A 83 27.19 -27.56 51.53
C GLY A 83 27.31 -27.51 50.00
N ASN A 84 27.55 -26.34 49.41
CA ASN A 84 28.32 -26.23 48.17
C ASN A 84 28.78 -24.78 47.92
N PRO A 85 30.08 -24.44 47.82
CA PRO A 85 30.54 -23.05 47.63
C PRO A 85 30.26 -22.45 46.25
N ASP A 86 29.68 -23.18 45.30
CA ASP A 86 29.51 -22.75 43.91
C ASP A 86 28.12 -22.17 43.55
N GLN A 87 27.41 -21.55 44.50
CA GLN A 87 26.07 -20.95 44.25
C GLN A 87 26.03 -19.42 44.11
N ASN A 88 27.15 -18.77 43.77
CA ASN A 88 27.14 -17.36 43.36
C ASN A 88 27.16 -17.22 41.84
N SER A 89 26.02 -17.49 41.21
CA SER A 89 25.49 -16.74 40.07
C SER A 89 24.28 -17.49 39.53
N SER A 90 23.08 -17.00 39.81
CA SER A 90 22.02 -17.11 38.80
C SER A 90 22.56 -16.37 37.57
N LYS A 91 23.31 -17.08 36.70
CA LYS A 91 23.74 -16.56 35.41
C LYS A 91 22.46 -16.30 34.63
N LYS A 92 21.88 -15.10 34.79
CA LYS A 92 21.00 -14.48 33.79
C LYS A 92 21.76 -14.70 32.47
N SER A 93 21.22 -15.53 31.59
CA SER A 93 21.87 -15.80 30.31
C SER A 93 22.13 -14.46 29.63
N LYS A 94 23.31 -14.27 29.03
CA LYS A 94 23.58 -13.06 28.24
C LYS A 94 22.66 -12.92 27.01
N HIS A 95 21.91 -13.97 26.68
CA HIS A 95 21.05 -14.07 25.51
C HIS A 95 19.55 -14.13 25.85
N THR A 96 19.17 -14.16 27.13
CA THR A 96 17.78 -14.08 27.57
C THR A 96 17.67 -12.97 28.63
N ASN A 97 16.46 -12.57 29.03
CA ASN A 97 16.21 -11.51 30.02
C ASN A 97 16.41 -10.06 29.54
N PHE A 98 15.73 -9.69 28.46
CA PHE A 98 15.71 -8.32 27.96
C PHE A 98 14.37 -7.92 27.33
N GLY A 99 14.13 -6.63 27.23
CA GLY A 99 13.07 -6.03 26.44
C GLY A 99 13.63 -4.96 25.53
N PHE A 100 13.08 -4.83 24.33
CA PHE A 100 13.33 -3.67 23.49
C PHE A 100 12.07 -3.22 22.77
N GLY A 101 12.02 -1.94 22.41
CA GLY A 101 10.92 -1.35 21.68
C GLY A 101 11.35 -0.10 20.94
N THR A 102 10.51 0.37 20.02
CA THR A 102 10.66 1.69 19.41
C THR A 102 9.28 2.30 19.25
N VAL A 103 9.06 3.47 19.84
CA VAL A 103 7.81 4.21 19.68
C VAL A 103 7.75 4.74 18.26
N SER A 104 6.62 4.56 17.58
CA SER A 104 6.45 5.02 16.21
C SER A 104 5.78 6.37 16.15
N HIS A 105 6.42 7.31 15.49
CA HIS A 105 5.78 8.52 14.99
C HIS A 105 6.08 8.64 13.50
N SER A 106 5.04 8.87 12.72
CA SER A 106 5.11 9.10 11.28
C SER A 106 4.76 10.54 10.97
N LEU A 107 5.40 11.11 9.96
CA LEU A 107 5.00 12.39 9.39
C LEU A 107 3.83 12.15 8.42
N VAL A 108 2.76 12.92 8.55
CA VAL A 108 1.57 12.86 7.70
C VAL A 108 1.39 14.19 6.99
N LEU A 109 1.35 14.15 5.67
CA LEU A 109 0.87 15.24 4.83
C LEU A 109 -0.54 14.88 4.36
N ARG A 110 -1.52 15.75 4.63
CA ARG A 110 -2.92 15.54 4.27
C ARG A 110 -3.46 16.70 3.44
N SER A 111 -4.26 16.35 2.43
CA SER A 111 -5.14 17.25 1.70
C SER A 111 -6.54 16.62 1.60
N ILE A 112 -7.58 17.45 1.53
CA ILE A 112 -8.97 17.00 1.35
C ILE A 112 -9.53 17.66 0.10
N SER A 113 -10.18 16.87 -0.73
CA SER A 113 -10.94 17.37 -1.88
C SER A 113 -12.41 17.03 -1.72
N SER A 114 -13.25 18.06 -1.75
CA SER A 114 -14.71 17.95 -1.60
C SER A 114 -15.36 18.06 -2.97
N LEU A 115 -15.67 16.92 -3.59
CA LEU A 115 -16.23 16.82 -4.93
C LEU A 115 -17.72 16.54 -4.86
N TYR A 116 -18.52 17.60 -5.04
CA TYR A 116 -19.97 17.56 -4.94
C TYR A 116 -20.46 16.92 -3.64
N ASN A 117 -20.77 15.62 -3.68
CA ASN A 117 -21.28 14.86 -2.56
C ASN A 117 -20.17 14.18 -1.75
N TYR A 118 -19.03 13.82 -2.35
CA TYR A 118 -17.95 13.10 -1.66
C TYR A 118 -16.86 14.03 -1.13
N ASP A 119 -16.25 13.61 -0.03
CA ASP A 119 -15.01 14.17 0.49
C ASP A 119 -13.95 13.07 0.46
N TYR A 120 -12.82 13.33 -0.19
CA TYR A 120 -11.69 12.40 -0.26
C TYR A 120 -10.51 12.96 0.53
N LEU A 121 -10.12 12.24 1.58
CA LEU A 121 -8.91 12.52 2.34
C LEU A 121 -7.74 11.82 1.63
N PHE A 122 -6.76 12.59 1.18
CA PHE A 122 -5.52 12.09 0.60
C PHE A 122 -4.37 12.28 1.58
N ASP A 123 -3.76 11.17 2.01
CA ASP A 123 -2.60 11.21 2.91
C ASP A 123 -1.35 10.67 2.23
N ILE A 124 -0.23 11.33 2.48
CA ILE A 124 1.12 10.78 2.27
C ILE A 124 1.76 10.63 3.64
N ILE A 125 2.10 9.40 4.00
CA ILE A 125 2.62 9.05 5.33
C ILE A 125 4.05 8.54 5.18
N PHE A 126 4.95 9.17 5.93
CA PHE A 126 6.37 8.84 5.98
C PHE A 126 6.66 8.12 7.29
N TYR A 127 6.94 6.82 7.21
CA TYR A 127 7.27 6.01 8.37
C TYR A 127 8.76 6.07 8.69
N PRO A 128 9.14 5.96 9.98
CA PRO A 128 10.53 5.95 10.40
C PRO A 128 11.32 4.72 9.91
N THR A 129 10.64 3.70 9.38
CA THR A 129 11.24 2.52 8.72
C THR A 129 11.72 2.80 7.30
N GLY A 130 11.49 4.01 6.76
CA GLY A 130 11.67 4.33 5.35
C GLY A 130 10.51 3.89 4.46
N THR A 131 9.43 3.37 5.03
CA THR A 131 8.20 3.06 4.29
C THR A 131 7.46 4.34 3.93
N LEU A 132 6.99 4.44 2.69
CA LEU A 132 6.04 5.45 2.24
C LEU A 132 4.66 4.82 2.09
N GLU A 133 3.62 5.54 2.50
CA GLU A 133 2.23 5.16 2.23
C GLU A 133 1.49 6.30 1.55
N PHE A 134 0.82 5.99 0.45
CA PHE A 134 -0.11 6.86 -0.24
C PHE A 134 -1.51 6.33 0.02
N SER A 135 -2.34 7.10 0.71
CA SER A 135 -3.65 6.65 1.16
C SER A 135 -4.75 7.56 0.66
N VAL A 136 -5.93 6.96 0.48
CA VAL A 136 -7.16 7.67 0.18
C VAL A 136 -8.32 7.11 1.01
N THR A 137 -9.03 8.00 1.69
CA THR A 137 -10.19 7.65 2.53
C THR A 137 -11.42 8.45 2.07
N PRO A 138 -12.44 7.79 1.49
CA PRO A 138 -13.69 8.44 1.12
C PRO A 138 -14.60 8.65 2.34
N THR A 139 -15.27 9.80 2.38
CA THR A 139 -16.36 10.17 3.29
C THR A 139 -17.32 11.10 2.52
N GLY A 140 -18.23 11.78 3.21
CA GLY A 140 -19.22 12.66 2.61
C GLY A 140 -20.52 11.94 2.29
N PHE A 141 -21.39 12.58 1.51
CA PHE A 141 -22.72 12.08 1.17
C PHE A 141 -22.63 11.02 0.07
N ILE A 142 -23.33 9.91 0.26
CA ILE A 142 -23.48 8.90 -0.80
C ILE A 142 -24.36 9.41 -1.94
N HIS A 143 -24.07 8.93 -3.14
CA HIS A 143 -25.02 9.05 -4.24
C HIS A 143 -26.22 8.12 -4.02
N VAL A 144 -27.43 8.65 -4.20
CA VAL A 144 -28.69 7.90 -4.06
C VAL A 144 -29.60 8.20 -5.24
N ASP A 145 -30.41 7.21 -5.60
CA ASP A 145 -31.50 7.37 -6.56
C ASP A 145 -32.84 7.51 -5.82
N GLU A 146 -33.86 8.01 -6.51
CA GLU A 146 -35.24 7.92 -6.02
C GLU A 146 -35.66 6.45 -5.93
N GLN A 147 -36.33 6.06 -4.84
CA GLN A 147 -36.90 4.73 -4.73
C GLN A 147 -38.09 4.56 -5.68
N LEU A 148 -37.82 4.18 -6.92
CA LEU A 148 -38.85 3.75 -7.85
C LEU A 148 -39.36 2.37 -7.42
N VAL A 149 -40.68 2.21 -7.32
CA VAL A 149 -41.32 0.89 -7.11
C VAL A 149 -41.13 0.06 -8.40
N TYR A 150 -39.93 -0.46 -8.61
CA TYR A 150 -39.65 -1.37 -9.72
C TYR A 150 -40.28 -2.72 -9.42
N GLY A 151 -41.40 -3.02 -10.08
CA GLY A 151 -41.89 -4.39 -10.25
C GLY A 151 -42.32 -5.12 -8.97
N GLY A 152 -42.99 -4.46 -8.02
CA GLY A 152 -43.50 -5.11 -6.81
C GLY A 152 -42.39 -5.59 -5.85
N SER A 153 -42.67 -5.56 -4.55
CA SER A 153 -41.69 -5.79 -3.47
C SER A 153 -41.07 -7.21 -3.40
N SER A 154 -41.28 -8.06 -4.41
CA SER A 154 -40.92 -9.48 -4.41
C SER A 154 -40.13 -9.93 -5.66
N SER A 155 -39.76 -9.01 -6.56
CA SER A 155 -38.93 -9.31 -7.73
C SER A 155 -37.44 -9.30 -7.34
N PRO A 156 -36.67 -10.37 -7.61
CA PRO A 156 -35.21 -10.40 -7.38
C PRO A 156 -34.45 -9.24 -8.05
N GLU A 157 -35.03 -8.67 -9.10
CA GLU A 157 -34.49 -7.53 -9.83
C GLU A 157 -34.47 -6.24 -8.98
N ALA A 158 -35.30 -6.13 -7.94
CA ALA A 158 -35.38 -4.96 -7.07
C ALA A 158 -34.11 -4.71 -6.23
N VAL A 159 -33.27 -5.75 -6.02
CA VAL A 159 -32.04 -5.68 -5.21
C VAL A 159 -30.76 -5.79 -6.04
N LYS A 160 -30.86 -5.84 -7.37
CA LYS A 160 -29.70 -6.04 -8.26
C LYS A 160 -28.71 -4.87 -8.20
N TYR A 161 -29.18 -3.67 -7.90
CA TYR A 161 -28.39 -2.44 -7.94
C TYR A 161 -28.22 -1.79 -6.56
N GLY A 162 -28.59 -2.50 -5.49
CA GLY A 162 -28.46 -2.03 -4.11
C GLY A 162 -29.73 -2.23 -3.29
N PHE A 163 -29.99 -1.33 -2.35
CA PHE A 163 -31.03 -1.49 -1.34
C PHE A 163 -31.91 -0.25 -1.20
N ALA A 164 -33.21 -0.46 -0.98
CA ALA A 164 -34.10 0.62 -0.60
C ALA A 164 -33.92 1.01 0.87
N SER A 165 -34.02 2.31 1.17
CA SER A 165 -34.10 2.80 2.53
C SER A 165 -35.43 2.42 3.17
N SER A 166 -35.40 2.02 4.44
CA SER A 166 -36.59 1.74 5.25
C SER A 166 -37.28 2.98 5.82
N ILE A 167 -36.63 4.15 5.77
CA ILE A 167 -37.09 5.37 6.46
C ILE A 167 -37.38 6.55 5.53
N ASN A 168 -36.81 6.56 4.33
CA ASN A 168 -36.94 7.64 3.34
C ASN A 168 -37.13 7.03 1.94
N PRO A 169 -37.75 7.72 0.98
CA PRO A 169 -37.98 7.23 -0.38
C PRO A 169 -36.70 7.30 -1.25
N ILE A 170 -35.58 6.78 -0.74
CA ILE A 170 -34.27 6.77 -1.41
C ILE A 170 -33.78 5.34 -1.63
N TYR A 171 -33.03 5.15 -2.70
CA TYR A 171 -32.40 3.90 -3.08
C TYR A 171 -30.88 4.04 -3.03
N PHE A 172 -30.26 3.18 -2.23
CA PHE A 172 -28.82 3.08 -2.07
C PHE A 172 -28.22 2.34 -3.26
N VAL A 173 -27.56 3.07 -4.17
CA VAL A 173 -27.03 2.49 -5.41
C VAL A 173 -25.62 1.94 -5.17
N ILE A 174 -25.39 0.69 -5.56
CA ILE A 174 -24.04 0.08 -5.54
C ILE A 174 -23.10 0.80 -6.51
N HIS A 175 -21.87 1.01 -6.08
CA HIS A 175 -20.81 1.57 -6.90
C HIS A 175 -19.43 1.06 -6.47
N HIS A 176 -18.40 1.41 -7.24
CA HIS A 176 -17.01 1.22 -6.83
C HIS A 176 -16.27 2.55 -6.82
N HIS A 177 -15.35 2.72 -5.89
CA HIS A 177 -14.35 3.78 -5.98
C HIS A 177 -13.06 3.17 -6.51
N LEU A 178 -12.47 3.82 -7.52
CA LEU A 178 -11.17 3.46 -8.07
C LEU A 178 -10.31 4.72 -8.13
N PHE A 179 -9.16 4.68 -7.48
CA PHE A 179 -8.17 5.75 -7.46
C PHE A 179 -6.90 5.25 -8.13
N HIS A 180 -6.23 6.14 -8.86
CA HIS A 180 -5.06 5.80 -9.64
C HIS A 180 -3.87 6.67 -9.29
N PHE A 181 -2.74 6.03 -9.01
CA PHE A 181 -1.51 6.69 -8.60
C PHE A 181 -0.43 6.44 -9.64
N LYS A 182 0.20 7.51 -10.10
CA LYS A 182 1.48 7.46 -10.81
C LYS A 182 2.59 7.50 -9.76
N ILE A 183 3.41 6.46 -9.72
CA ILE A 183 4.58 6.41 -8.85
C ILE A 183 5.81 6.22 -9.74
N ASP A 184 6.49 7.34 -9.98
CA ASP A 184 7.74 7.43 -10.72
C ASP A 184 8.88 7.28 -9.71
N VAL A 185 9.59 6.15 -9.74
CA VAL A 185 10.51 5.74 -8.67
C VAL A 185 11.88 5.43 -9.23
N ASP A 186 12.86 6.21 -8.78
CA ASP A 186 14.29 5.98 -9.04
C ASP A 186 14.96 5.32 -7.84
N ILE A 187 15.09 3.99 -7.85
CA ILE A 187 15.79 3.28 -6.77
C ILE A 187 17.30 3.40 -6.97
N VAL A 188 17.95 4.22 -6.15
CA VAL A 188 19.38 4.60 -6.22
C VAL A 188 19.71 5.44 -7.48
N ASN A 189 19.17 5.06 -8.64
CA ASN A 189 19.23 5.76 -9.92
C ASN A 189 17.96 5.41 -10.74
N SER A 190 17.85 5.95 -11.95
CA SER A 190 16.72 5.72 -12.85
C SER A 190 16.80 4.42 -13.66
N GLN A 191 17.77 3.53 -13.42
CA GLN A 191 17.87 2.27 -14.13
C GLN A 191 17.32 1.16 -13.25
N ASN A 192 16.10 0.72 -13.51
CA ASN A 192 15.35 -0.19 -12.64
C ASN A 192 14.85 -1.43 -13.42
N PHE A 193 14.37 -2.43 -12.67
CA PHE A 193 13.66 -3.59 -13.21
C PHE A 193 12.62 -4.11 -12.21
N ILE A 194 11.64 -4.87 -12.69
CA ILE A 194 10.62 -5.51 -11.84
C ILE A 194 10.99 -6.95 -11.56
N LYS A 195 10.82 -7.36 -10.30
CA LYS A 195 10.91 -8.75 -9.84
C LYS A 195 9.59 -9.15 -9.20
N VAL A 196 9.01 -10.23 -9.68
CA VAL A 196 7.74 -10.79 -9.18
C VAL A 196 8.02 -12.08 -8.44
N ILE A 197 7.66 -12.12 -7.16
CA ILE A 197 7.80 -13.31 -6.32
C ILE A 197 6.42 -13.96 -6.21
N SER A 198 6.25 -15.14 -6.81
CA SER A 198 5.04 -15.94 -6.64
C SER A 198 5.20 -16.88 -5.45
N ILE A 199 4.22 -16.92 -4.56
CA ILE A 199 4.21 -17.79 -3.39
C ILE A 199 3.33 -18.99 -3.69
N HIS A 200 3.85 -20.18 -3.40
CA HIS A 200 3.21 -21.46 -3.67
C HIS A 200 3.03 -22.28 -2.40
N GLY A 201 2.02 -23.13 -2.42
CA GLY A 201 1.73 -24.17 -1.44
C GLY A 201 0.98 -25.32 -2.12
N SER A 202 0.64 -26.36 -1.37
CA SER A 202 -0.01 -27.56 -1.93
C SER A 202 -1.30 -27.31 -2.73
N LEU A 203 -2.04 -26.23 -2.45
CA LEU A 203 -3.28 -25.86 -3.17
C LEU A 203 -3.06 -25.05 -4.45
N THR A 204 -1.89 -24.43 -4.63
CA THR A 204 -1.61 -23.58 -5.81
C THR A 204 -1.03 -24.37 -6.99
N ASP A 205 -0.59 -25.62 -6.74
CA ASP A 205 0.08 -26.47 -7.74
C ASP A 205 -0.83 -27.03 -8.83
N ASN A 206 -2.13 -27.15 -8.56
CA ASN A 206 -3.02 -27.96 -9.38
C ASN A 206 -3.59 -27.28 -10.64
N ASN A 207 -3.13 -26.07 -11.00
CA ASN A 207 -3.63 -25.38 -12.21
C ASN A 207 -2.84 -25.66 -13.50
N ASN A 208 -1.84 -26.54 -13.48
CA ASN A 208 -1.05 -26.87 -14.69
C ASN A 208 -1.65 -27.92 -15.63
N ASN A 209 -2.87 -28.41 -15.39
CA ASN A 209 -3.44 -29.46 -16.25
C ASN A 209 -4.26 -28.99 -17.44
N ASN A 210 -4.49 -27.69 -17.68
CA ASN A 210 -5.15 -27.26 -18.91
C ASN A 210 -4.55 -25.95 -19.47
N ASN A 211 -3.75 -26.13 -20.53
CA ASN A 211 -3.33 -25.16 -21.55
C ASN A 211 -2.05 -24.33 -21.28
N GLN A 212 -0.93 -24.89 -21.77
CA GLN A 212 0.19 -24.22 -22.45
C GLN A 212 0.61 -22.81 -21.94
N THR A 213 1.58 -22.79 -21.02
CA THR A 213 2.91 -22.21 -21.28
C THR A 213 3.88 -22.85 -20.30
N THR A 214 4.78 -23.67 -20.83
CA THR A 214 5.92 -24.24 -20.12
C THR A 214 6.79 -23.11 -19.55
N LEU A 215 6.71 -22.87 -18.24
CA LEU A 215 7.77 -22.21 -17.51
C LEU A 215 8.98 -23.14 -17.54
N HIS A 216 9.88 -22.88 -18.50
CA HIS A 216 11.23 -23.42 -18.49
C HIS A 216 11.93 -22.94 -17.21
N THR A 217 11.89 -23.77 -16.18
CA THR A 217 12.93 -23.80 -15.15
C THR A 217 14.17 -24.41 -15.80
N THR A 218 14.93 -23.62 -16.54
CA THR A 218 16.32 -23.99 -16.85
C THR A 218 17.19 -23.58 -15.67
N ASP A 219 17.93 -24.57 -15.18
CA ASP A 219 19.07 -24.48 -14.27
C ASP A 219 18.81 -24.60 -12.76
N ILE A 220 18.32 -25.79 -12.37
CA ILE A 220 19.02 -26.58 -11.35
C ILE A 220 19.46 -27.88 -12.04
N HIS A 221 20.77 -28.04 -12.22
CA HIS A 221 21.42 -29.18 -12.85
C HIS A 221 20.91 -30.54 -12.36
N ASN A 222 20.74 -31.47 -13.31
CA ASN A 222 20.83 -32.92 -13.10
C ASN A 222 20.18 -33.46 -11.81
N SER A 223 18.85 -33.53 -11.79
CA SER A 223 18.17 -34.65 -11.14
C SER A 223 16.77 -34.81 -11.73
N ASN A 224 16.58 -35.86 -12.53
CA ASN A 224 15.27 -36.27 -13.06
C ASN A 224 14.30 -36.80 -11.97
N ASN A 225 14.39 -36.32 -10.72
CA ASN A 225 13.64 -36.86 -9.58
C ASN A 225 13.06 -35.83 -8.60
N TYR A 226 13.27 -34.52 -8.77
CA TYR A 226 12.78 -33.53 -7.79
C TYR A 226 11.44 -32.86 -8.15
N SER A 227 11.06 -32.82 -9.44
CA SER A 227 9.76 -32.26 -9.85
C SER A 227 8.57 -33.11 -9.40
N SER A 228 8.78 -34.41 -9.13
CA SER A 228 7.75 -35.30 -8.58
C SER A 228 7.61 -35.24 -7.05
N GLN A 229 8.53 -34.58 -6.33
CA GLN A 229 8.48 -34.48 -4.85
C GLN A 229 7.76 -33.22 -4.33
N LEU A 230 7.63 -32.17 -5.14
CA LEU A 230 6.95 -30.94 -4.71
C LEU A 230 5.42 -31.04 -4.72
N ASN A 231 4.85 -31.94 -5.54
CA ASN A 231 3.40 -32.15 -5.63
C ASN A 231 2.73 -32.62 -4.31
N ASN A 232 3.53 -32.93 -3.27
CA ASN A 232 3.08 -33.31 -1.92
C ASN A 232 3.75 -32.47 -0.81
N SER A 233 4.30 -31.29 -1.11
CA SER A 233 4.95 -30.44 -0.11
C SER A 233 3.92 -29.81 0.84
N GLU A 234 4.04 -30.09 2.15
CA GLU A 234 3.34 -29.36 3.22
C GLU A 234 3.95 -27.97 3.50
N LEU A 235 5.07 -27.64 2.84
CA LEU A 235 5.80 -26.39 3.03
C LEU A 235 5.37 -25.34 2.00
N LEU A 236 5.56 -24.07 2.34
CA LEU A 236 5.50 -22.96 1.38
C LEU A 236 6.82 -22.86 0.61
N TRP A 237 6.75 -22.50 -0.66
CA TRP A 237 7.91 -22.13 -1.47
C TRP A 237 7.59 -20.95 -2.38
N MET A 238 8.59 -20.45 -3.10
CA MET A 238 8.43 -19.31 -3.99
C MET A 238 9.13 -19.53 -5.33
N SER A 239 8.62 -18.87 -6.36
CA SER A 239 9.31 -18.73 -7.65
C SER A 239 9.47 -17.25 -8.01
N ILE A 240 10.51 -16.96 -8.80
CA ILE A 240 10.87 -15.59 -9.17
C ILE A 240 10.76 -15.44 -10.68
N ASP A 241 9.98 -14.44 -11.09
CA ASP A 241 9.84 -13.99 -12.46
C ASP A 241 10.34 -12.55 -12.62
N ILE A 242 10.92 -12.26 -13.78
CA ILE A 242 11.46 -10.93 -14.13
C ILE A 242 10.90 -10.58 -15.50
N PRO A 243 9.73 -9.91 -15.55
CA PRO A 243 9.14 -9.47 -16.81
C PRO A 243 10.13 -8.60 -17.57
N LYS A 244 10.15 -8.74 -18.90
CA LYS A 244 11.04 -7.96 -19.76
C LYS A 244 10.33 -6.84 -20.50
N ASN A 245 9.00 -6.91 -20.59
CA ASN A 245 8.20 -6.04 -21.43
C ASN A 245 6.94 -5.57 -20.70
N GLU A 246 6.42 -4.41 -21.10
CA GLU A 246 5.24 -3.78 -20.47
C GLU A 246 3.98 -4.65 -20.51
N LEU A 247 3.70 -5.35 -21.61
CA LEU A 247 2.52 -6.22 -21.69
C LEU A 247 2.56 -7.36 -20.66
N SER A 248 3.75 -7.85 -20.32
CA SER A 248 3.96 -8.87 -19.30
C SER A 248 3.91 -8.34 -17.87
N ALA A 249 3.98 -7.01 -17.70
CA ALA A 249 3.94 -6.31 -16.43
C ALA A 249 2.60 -5.59 -16.16
N ARG A 250 1.52 -6.08 -16.77
CA ARG A 250 0.14 -5.74 -16.43
C ARG A 250 -0.41 -6.77 -15.45
N TYR A 251 -0.58 -6.38 -14.20
CA TYR A 251 -0.88 -7.33 -13.14
C TYR A 251 -2.30 -7.22 -12.60
N THR A 252 -2.97 -8.37 -12.60
CA THR A 252 -4.21 -8.62 -11.87
C THR A 252 -3.97 -9.67 -10.80
N PRO A 253 -3.55 -9.27 -9.58
CA PRO A 253 -3.40 -10.19 -8.46
C PRO A 253 -4.66 -11.03 -8.27
N LYS A 254 -4.49 -12.33 -8.05
CA LYS A 254 -5.55 -13.26 -7.67
C LYS A 254 -5.30 -13.71 -6.25
N PHE A 255 -6.33 -13.73 -5.42
CA PHE A 255 -6.20 -14.10 -4.02
C PHE A 255 -5.65 -15.53 -3.86
N GLU A 256 -6.05 -16.42 -4.75
CA GLU A 256 -5.64 -17.83 -4.81
C GLU A 256 -4.21 -18.01 -5.32
N LEU A 257 -3.60 -16.99 -5.94
CA LEU A 257 -2.24 -17.01 -6.50
C LEU A 257 -1.45 -15.80 -5.99
N PRO A 258 -1.05 -15.78 -4.71
CA PRO A 258 -0.41 -14.64 -4.08
C PRO A 258 0.93 -14.30 -4.72
N ARG A 259 1.16 -13.01 -4.95
CA ARG A 259 2.40 -12.46 -5.52
C ARG A 259 2.86 -11.25 -4.74
N GLN A 260 4.18 -11.09 -4.63
CA GLN A 260 4.82 -9.85 -4.19
C GLN A 260 5.52 -9.19 -5.38
N TYR A 261 5.44 -7.87 -5.44
CA TYR A 261 6.03 -7.06 -6.51
C TYR A 261 7.15 -6.23 -5.92
N LEU A 262 8.34 -6.36 -6.50
CA LEU A 262 9.52 -5.59 -6.15
C LEU A 262 9.95 -4.79 -7.38
N ILE A 263 10.14 -3.49 -7.22
CA ILE A 263 10.94 -2.69 -8.16
C ILE A 263 12.35 -2.61 -7.60
N CYS A 264 13.36 -2.84 -8.42
CA CYS A 264 14.74 -3.04 -7.98
C CYS A 264 15.70 -2.18 -8.79
N SER A 265 16.73 -1.67 -8.12
CA SER A 265 17.82 -0.94 -8.76
C SER A 265 18.67 -1.87 -9.62
N MET A 266 19.07 -1.42 -10.81
CA MET A 266 20.12 -2.09 -11.57
C MET A 266 21.48 -1.70 -11.01
N GLN A 267 22.13 -2.62 -10.31
CA GLN A 267 23.53 -2.47 -9.92
C GLN A 267 24.45 -2.84 -11.10
N ASN A 268 25.59 -2.15 -11.26
CA ASN A 268 26.66 -2.28 -12.28
C ASN A 268 26.95 -3.71 -12.83
N SER A 269 25.97 -4.33 -13.49
CA SER A 269 26.13 -5.58 -14.20
C SER A 269 25.71 -5.31 -15.64
N THR A 270 26.72 -5.12 -16.48
CA THR A 270 26.62 -4.84 -17.93
C THR A 270 26.03 -6.01 -18.75
N LEU A 271 25.39 -6.99 -18.09
CA LEU A 271 24.97 -8.25 -18.71
C LEU A 271 23.57 -8.66 -18.24
N GLN A 272 22.66 -8.81 -19.19
CA GLN A 272 21.34 -9.46 -19.02
C GLN A 272 21.42 -10.87 -18.40
N SER A 273 22.58 -11.53 -18.49
CA SER A 273 22.87 -12.83 -17.87
C SER A 273 23.25 -12.77 -16.38
N ALA A 274 23.36 -11.57 -15.79
CA ALA A 274 23.87 -11.37 -14.43
C ALA A 274 22.80 -11.05 -13.37
N VAL A 275 21.52 -10.88 -13.75
CA VAL A 275 20.44 -10.83 -12.75
C VAL A 275 20.19 -12.24 -12.26
N ASN A 276 21.01 -12.65 -11.30
CA ASN A 276 20.83 -13.87 -10.57
C ASN A 276 19.48 -13.76 -9.82
N LYS A 277 18.50 -14.58 -10.20
CA LYS A 277 17.17 -14.60 -9.56
C LYS A 277 17.25 -14.77 -8.04
N THR A 278 18.31 -15.39 -7.53
CA THR A 278 18.53 -15.62 -6.09
C THR A 278 19.24 -14.47 -5.36
N LYS A 279 19.67 -13.42 -6.07
CA LYS A 279 20.32 -12.26 -5.46
C LYS A 279 19.29 -11.40 -4.71
N ASN A 280 19.68 -10.99 -3.52
CA ASN A 280 19.00 -9.95 -2.75
C ASN A 280 19.39 -8.58 -3.30
N ASP A 281 18.64 -8.10 -4.29
CA ASP A 281 18.83 -6.78 -4.89
C ASP A 281 18.25 -5.68 -3.99
N GLN A 282 18.75 -4.45 -4.15
CA GLN A 282 18.19 -3.25 -3.53
C GLN A 282 16.87 -2.90 -4.20
N CYS A 283 15.77 -3.06 -3.47
CA CYS A 283 14.43 -2.93 -4.01
C CYS A 283 13.51 -2.12 -3.09
N LEU A 284 12.38 -1.72 -3.64
CA LEU A 284 11.18 -1.35 -2.91
C LEU A 284 10.11 -2.40 -3.18
N MET A 285 9.52 -2.92 -2.11
CA MET A 285 8.36 -3.79 -2.15
C MET A 285 7.08 -2.96 -2.25
N ILE A 286 6.23 -3.31 -3.19
CA ILE A 286 4.94 -2.66 -3.43
C ILE A 286 3.86 -3.50 -2.74
N MET A 287 3.13 -2.88 -1.82
CA MET A 287 1.91 -3.48 -1.25
C MET A 287 0.74 -2.56 -1.56
N ASN A 288 -0.34 -3.12 -2.05
CA ASN A 288 -1.57 -2.38 -2.32
C ASN A 288 -2.67 -2.97 -1.42
N LYS A 289 -3.24 -2.12 -0.56
CA LYS A 289 -4.40 -2.39 0.28
C LYS A 289 -5.61 -1.73 -0.38
N GLY A 290 -6.46 -2.56 -0.97
CA GLY A 290 -7.52 -2.11 -1.89
C GLY A 290 -7.28 -2.56 -3.33
N GLN A 291 -6.65 -3.73 -3.53
CA GLN A 291 -6.33 -4.32 -4.85
C GLN A 291 -7.57 -4.79 -5.63
N ILE A 292 -8.53 -3.90 -5.87
CA ILE A 292 -9.61 -4.15 -6.82
C ILE A 292 -9.31 -3.45 -8.15
N LYS A 293 -10.02 -3.88 -9.18
CA LYS A 293 -9.99 -3.31 -10.52
C LYS A 293 -11.40 -3.12 -11.02
N THR A 294 -11.57 -2.46 -12.16
CA THR A 294 -12.87 -2.45 -12.83
C THR A 294 -13.29 -3.86 -13.26
N ILE A 295 -14.59 -4.12 -13.17
CA ILE A 295 -15.24 -5.33 -13.70
C ILE A 295 -16.02 -5.03 -15.00
N PHE A 296 -15.96 -3.79 -15.48
CA PHE A 296 -16.47 -3.43 -16.80
C PHE A 296 -15.52 -3.90 -17.91
N ASN A 297 -16.09 -4.11 -19.09
CA ASN A 297 -15.33 -4.53 -20.27
C ASN A 297 -14.50 -3.36 -20.85
N ASP A 298 -13.66 -3.69 -21.83
CA ASP A 298 -12.76 -2.72 -22.46
C ASP A 298 -13.51 -1.60 -23.22
N GLU A 299 -14.68 -1.92 -23.79
CA GLU A 299 -15.50 -0.94 -24.50
C GLU A 299 -16.00 0.18 -23.59
N HIS A 300 -16.42 -0.16 -22.36
CA HIS A 300 -16.98 0.77 -21.38
C HIS A 300 -15.91 1.48 -20.53
N THR A 301 -14.62 1.18 -20.74
CA THR A 301 -13.53 1.65 -19.87
C THR A 301 -12.46 2.43 -20.64
N LYS A 302 -12.71 2.84 -21.89
CA LYS A 302 -11.70 3.52 -22.73
C LYS A 302 -11.08 4.74 -22.04
N SER A 303 -11.90 5.61 -21.45
CA SER A 303 -11.44 6.85 -20.80
C SER A 303 -10.78 6.67 -19.44
N PHE A 304 -10.84 5.46 -18.87
CA PHE A 304 -10.25 5.10 -17.58
C PHE A 304 -9.63 3.69 -17.65
N ALA A 305 -8.94 3.39 -18.74
CA ALA A 305 -8.38 2.06 -19.01
C ALA A 305 -7.31 1.64 -18.00
N TRP A 306 -6.73 2.61 -17.28
CA TRP A 306 -5.86 2.39 -16.12
C TRP A 306 -6.50 1.57 -15.01
N SER A 307 -7.83 1.48 -14.98
CA SER A 307 -8.57 0.69 -14.00
C SER A 307 -8.62 -0.82 -14.31
N ARG A 308 -8.15 -1.27 -15.49
CA ARG A 308 -8.28 -2.67 -15.93
C ARG A 308 -7.29 -3.62 -15.26
N HIS A 309 -6.22 -3.09 -14.66
CA HIS A 309 -5.27 -3.83 -13.84
C HIS A 309 -4.96 -3.06 -12.55
N GLN A 310 -4.56 -3.77 -11.50
CA GLN A 310 -4.18 -3.17 -10.22
C GLN A 310 -2.78 -2.55 -10.26
N LEU A 311 -1.92 -3.03 -11.15
CA LEU A 311 -0.58 -2.51 -11.39
C LEU A 311 -0.24 -2.60 -12.88
N TYR A 312 0.23 -1.50 -13.47
CA TYR A 312 0.98 -1.48 -14.72
C TYR A 312 2.38 -1.00 -14.45
N VAL A 313 3.34 -1.52 -15.20
CA VAL A 313 4.70 -0.99 -15.25
C VAL A 313 5.01 -0.62 -16.68
N THR A 314 5.38 0.64 -16.89
CA THR A 314 5.73 1.19 -18.21
C THR A 314 7.11 1.80 -18.14
N GLN A 315 7.75 1.96 -19.30
CA GLN A 315 8.90 2.84 -19.40
C GLN A 315 8.47 4.30 -19.16
N GLN A 316 9.34 5.11 -18.57
CA GLN A 316 9.10 6.53 -18.37
C GLN A 316 9.17 7.27 -19.71
N HIS A 317 8.18 8.14 -19.96
CA HIS A 317 8.23 9.13 -21.04
C HIS A 317 7.59 10.45 -20.60
N ASP A 318 8.16 11.57 -21.02
CA ASP A 318 7.63 12.91 -20.72
C ASP A 318 6.24 13.16 -21.32
N ASN A 319 5.94 12.53 -22.47
CA ASN A 319 4.63 12.61 -23.13
C ASN A 319 3.57 11.71 -22.47
N GLU A 320 3.94 10.88 -21.49
CA GLU A 320 3.07 10.01 -20.69
C GLU A 320 2.93 10.55 -19.25
N SER A 321 2.72 11.86 -19.17
CA SER A 321 2.67 12.59 -17.90
C SER A 321 1.50 12.16 -17.00
N PHE A 322 0.32 11.89 -17.56
CA PHE A 322 -0.92 11.64 -16.83
C PHE A 322 -1.68 10.45 -17.40
N ALA A 323 -2.28 9.62 -16.54
CA ALA A 323 -3.14 8.50 -16.96
C ALA A 323 -4.57 8.92 -17.36
N SER A 324 -4.93 10.18 -17.11
CA SER A 324 -6.25 10.74 -17.39
C SER A 324 -6.13 12.21 -17.75
N SER A 325 -7.25 12.83 -18.11
CA SER A 325 -7.38 14.23 -18.48
C SER A 325 -8.71 14.77 -17.97
N ILE A 326 -8.79 16.09 -17.78
CA ILE A 326 -10.04 16.78 -17.45
C ILE A 326 -11.13 16.58 -18.53
N PHE A 327 -10.74 16.22 -19.76
CA PHE A 327 -11.66 15.98 -20.87
C PHE A 327 -12.16 14.53 -20.94
N ASN A 328 -11.47 13.58 -20.31
CA ASN A 328 -11.83 12.16 -20.36
C ASN A 328 -13.18 11.86 -19.69
N GLY A 329 -13.61 12.66 -18.71
CA GLY A 329 -14.91 12.50 -18.07
C GLY A 329 -16.09 13.06 -18.87
N VAL A 330 -15.82 13.93 -19.84
CA VAL A 330 -16.86 14.53 -20.71
C VAL A 330 -17.19 13.60 -21.87
N ASP A 331 -16.17 12.95 -22.45
CA ASP A 331 -16.34 11.91 -23.47
C ASP A 331 -15.65 10.61 -23.05
N LEU A 332 -16.47 9.68 -22.55
CA LEU A 332 -16.01 8.36 -22.09
C LEU A 332 -15.62 7.43 -23.25
N THR A 333 -15.98 7.76 -24.49
CA THR A 333 -15.84 6.87 -25.65
C THR A 333 -14.63 7.22 -26.52
N SER A 334 -14.26 8.50 -26.57
CA SER A 334 -13.11 9.01 -27.32
C SER A 334 -12.21 9.87 -26.42
N PRO A 335 -11.44 9.25 -25.51
CA PRO A 335 -10.65 9.98 -24.53
C PRO A 335 -9.51 10.77 -25.16
N VAL A 336 -9.21 11.94 -24.58
CA VAL A 336 -8.05 12.76 -24.95
C VAL A 336 -6.75 12.05 -24.53
N VAL A 337 -6.75 11.47 -23.32
CA VAL A 337 -5.66 10.62 -22.85
C VAL A 337 -6.12 9.17 -22.89
N ASP A 338 -5.57 8.41 -23.83
CA ASP A 338 -5.83 6.97 -23.96
C ASP A 338 -4.70 6.18 -23.28
N PHE A 339 -4.93 5.80 -22.02
CA PHE A 339 -3.96 5.07 -21.22
C PHE A 339 -3.58 3.70 -21.82
N THR A 340 -4.41 3.12 -22.70
CA THR A 340 -4.07 1.82 -23.31
C THR A 340 -2.79 1.90 -24.15
N LYS A 341 -2.46 3.11 -24.64
CA LYS A 341 -1.29 3.35 -25.49
C LYS A 341 0.02 3.17 -24.74
N PHE A 342 0.06 3.48 -23.44
CA PHE A 342 1.26 3.54 -22.60
C PHE A 342 1.96 2.18 -22.40
N SER A 343 1.34 1.08 -22.81
CA SER A 343 1.99 -0.23 -22.79
C SER A 343 1.68 -1.06 -24.03
N SER A 344 1.09 -0.45 -25.06
CA SER A 344 0.68 -1.14 -26.30
C SER A 344 1.85 -1.35 -27.26
N ASN A 345 2.83 -0.46 -27.19
CA ASN A 345 4.14 -0.51 -27.83
C ASN A 345 5.05 -1.59 -27.23
N ASN A 346 4.73 -2.10 -26.04
CA ASN A 346 5.38 -3.25 -25.40
C ASN A 346 6.89 -3.07 -25.25
N GLU A 347 7.29 -1.90 -24.76
CA GLU A 347 8.69 -1.52 -24.59
C GLU A 347 9.40 -2.41 -23.57
N SER A 348 10.74 -2.31 -23.54
CA SER A 348 11.53 -2.95 -22.50
C SER A 348 11.27 -2.26 -21.17
N ILE A 349 11.15 -3.05 -20.11
CA ILE A 349 11.08 -2.55 -18.71
C ILE A 349 12.22 -3.12 -17.86
N PHE A 350 13.31 -3.52 -18.53
CA PHE A 350 14.48 -4.08 -17.88
C PHE A 350 15.67 -3.15 -18.07
N ASN A 351 16.22 -2.65 -16.96
CA ASN A 351 17.29 -1.65 -16.95
C ASN A 351 16.86 -0.31 -17.56
N GLU A 352 15.65 0.13 -17.24
CA GLU A 352 15.04 1.35 -17.77
C GLU A 352 14.51 2.20 -16.62
N ASP A 353 14.17 3.45 -16.95
CA ASP A 353 13.39 4.32 -16.08
C ASP A 353 11.93 3.86 -16.09
N LEU A 354 11.38 3.56 -14.91
CA LEU A 354 10.12 2.83 -14.78
C LEU A 354 9.09 3.64 -13.99
N VAL A 355 7.88 3.70 -14.54
CA VAL A 355 6.71 4.24 -13.85
C VAL A 355 5.80 3.11 -13.41
N LEU A 356 5.42 3.12 -12.13
CA LEU A 356 4.39 2.25 -11.57
C LEU A 356 3.04 2.97 -11.59
N TRP A 357 2.06 2.33 -12.22
CA TRP A 357 0.69 2.83 -12.29
C TRP A 357 -0.22 1.94 -11.46
N LEU A 358 -0.62 2.41 -10.28
CA LEU A 358 -1.28 1.60 -9.26
C LEU A 358 -2.73 2.02 -9.08
N THR A 359 -3.63 1.05 -9.18
CA THR A 359 -5.06 1.24 -8.93
C THR A 359 -5.44 0.66 -7.57
N VAL A 360 -6.08 1.48 -6.74
CA VAL A 360 -6.68 1.04 -5.47
C VAL A 360 -8.17 1.36 -5.46
N GLY A 361 -8.94 0.63 -4.67
CA GLY A 361 -10.37 0.85 -4.60
C GLY A 361 -11.12 -0.05 -3.63
N ASN A 362 -12.44 0.14 -3.62
CA ASN A 362 -13.40 -0.70 -2.93
C ASN A 362 -14.72 -0.77 -3.71
N TYR A 363 -15.50 -1.83 -3.46
CA TYR A 363 -16.91 -1.88 -3.82
C TYR A 363 -17.71 -1.34 -2.63
N HIS A 364 -18.51 -0.30 -2.86
CA HIS A 364 -19.37 0.28 -1.85
C HIS A 364 -20.82 -0.10 -2.16
N ILE A 365 -21.40 -0.88 -1.26
CA ILE A 365 -22.83 -1.18 -1.22
C ILE A 365 -23.40 -0.32 -0.10
N PRO A 366 -24.01 0.84 -0.40
CA PRO A 366 -24.39 1.76 0.65
C PRO A 366 -25.53 1.21 1.51
N ARG A 367 -25.56 1.68 2.75
CA ARG A 367 -26.49 1.22 3.80
C ARG A 367 -26.99 2.39 4.63
N HIS A 368 -27.89 2.11 5.57
CA HIS A 368 -28.45 3.13 6.45
C HIS A 368 -27.38 3.88 7.26
N GLU A 369 -26.32 3.21 7.70
CA GLU A 369 -25.22 3.83 8.44
C GLU A 369 -24.32 4.74 7.59
N ASP A 370 -24.55 4.83 6.27
CA ASP A 370 -23.95 5.86 5.41
C ASP A 370 -24.77 7.17 5.42
N LEU A 371 -25.86 7.24 6.21
CA LEU A 371 -26.62 8.47 6.43
C LEU A 371 -26.23 9.11 7.79
N PRO A 372 -26.02 10.45 7.84
CA PRO A 372 -26.05 11.37 6.70
C PRO A 372 -24.82 11.24 5.78
N ASN A 373 -23.70 10.71 6.29
CA ASN A 373 -22.46 10.60 5.55
C ASN A 373 -21.80 9.23 5.76
N THR A 374 -21.09 8.76 4.74
CA THR A 374 -20.21 7.61 4.83
C THR A 374 -19.14 7.83 5.88
N VAL A 375 -18.83 6.79 6.65
CA VAL A 375 -17.87 6.87 7.76
C VAL A 375 -16.48 6.36 7.35
N THR A 376 -15.44 6.98 7.88
CA THR A 376 -14.04 6.62 7.63
C THR A 376 -13.56 5.40 8.42
N SER A 377 -14.39 4.83 9.29
CA SER A 377 -14.01 3.74 10.21
C SER A 377 -13.62 2.43 9.52
N GLY A 378 -13.92 2.27 8.22
CA GLY A 378 -13.42 1.17 7.39
C GLY A 378 -11.92 1.24 7.09
N GLY A 379 -11.29 2.38 7.37
CA GLY A 379 -9.90 2.65 7.10
C GLY A 379 -9.63 3.11 5.66
N PRO A 380 -8.39 3.58 5.39
CA PRO A 380 -7.98 4.00 4.06
C PRO A 380 -7.78 2.82 3.11
N MET A 381 -7.90 3.09 1.81
CA MET A 381 -7.21 2.33 0.77
C MET A 381 -5.80 2.90 0.63
N SER A 382 -4.79 2.05 0.51
CA SER A 382 -3.40 2.49 0.64
C SER A 382 -2.45 1.73 -0.28
N ILE A 383 -1.47 2.44 -0.83
CA ILE A 383 -0.29 1.88 -1.48
C ILE A 383 0.91 2.10 -0.55
N PHE A 384 1.66 1.04 -0.26
CA PHE A 384 2.90 1.11 0.49
C PHE A 384 4.09 0.82 -0.43
N LEU A 385 5.12 1.64 -0.32
CA LEU A 385 6.45 1.39 -0.84
C LEU A 385 7.37 1.12 0.34
N MET A 386 7.85 -0.11 0.45
CA MET A 386 8.61 -0.58 1.61
C MET A 386 10.04 -0.94 1.21
N PRO A 387 11.07 -0.43 1.89
CA PRO A 387 12.44 -0.83 1.65
C PRO A 387 12.62 -2.36 1.72
N HIS A 388 13.26 -2.93 0.71
CA HIS A 388 13.56 -4.36 0.63
C HIS A 388 15.04 -4.53 0.25
N ASN A 389 15.86 -4.88 1.25
CA ASN A 389 17.33 -4.92 1.16
C ASN A 389 18.00 -3.60 0.73
N LEU A 390 17.32 -2.46 0.91
CA LEU A 390 17.89 -1.15 0.60
C LEU A 390 18.88 -0.68 1.69
N PHE A 391 18.62 -1.05 2.94
CA PHE A 391 19.41 -0.70 4.11
C PHE A 391 20.02 -1.93 4.78
N THR A 392 21.19 -1.78 5.43
CA THR A 392 21.83 -2.89 6.14
C THR A 392 20.99 -3.37 7.33
N TYR A 393 20.34 -2.41 8.01
CA TYR A 393 19.39 -2.64 9.08
C TYR A 393 18.20 -1.73 8.88
N SER A 394 17.07 -2.06 9.50
CA SER A 394 15.87 -1.23 9.43
C SER A 394 16.17 0.20 9.97
N PRO A 395 15.84 1.28 9.23
CA PRO A 395 16.23 2.65 9.56
C PRO A 395 15.86 3.12 10.97
N GLU A 396 14.71 2.70 11.50
CA GLU A 396 14.24 3.08 12.83
C GLU A 396 15.12 2.51 13.96
N ALA A 397 15.99 1.53 13.68
CA ALA A 397 16.96 1.03 14.65
C ALA A 397 17.95 2.12 15.10
N PHE A 398 18.10 3.18 14.31
CA PHE A 398 18.92 4.36 14.59
C PHE A 398 18.10 5.54 15.17
N SER A 399 16.80 5.34 15.42
CA SER A 399 15.92 6.34 16.03
C SER A 399 16.27 6.59 17.50
N CYS A 400 16.07 7.84 17.93
CA CYS A 400 16.17 8.25 19.32
C CYS A 400 15.04 7.71 20.21
N HIS A 401 13.93 7.27 19.61
CA HIS A 401 12.78 6.71 20.33
C HIS A 401 12.92 5.21 20.64
N ARG A 402 14.12 4.64 20.48
CA ARG A 402 14.40 3.24 20.80
C ARG A 402 14.62 3.05 22.30
N PHE A 403 14.11 1.94 22.81
CA PHE A 403 14.20 1.53 24.20
C PHE A 403 14.80 0.14 24.28
N TYR A 404 15.70 -0.07 25.23
CA TYR A 404 16.29 -1.35 25.56
C TYR A 404 16.52 -1.40 27.07
N THR A 405 16.16 -2.51 27.71
CA THR A 405 16.45 -2.74 29.13
C THR A 405 16.66 -4.23 29.40
N GLN A 406 17.45 -4.52 30.45
CA GLN A 406 17.66 -5.87 31.00
C GLN A 406 16.93 -6.07 32.34
N GLU A 407 16.25 -5.03 32.83
CA GLU A 407 15.51 -5.05 34.07
C GLU A 407 14.00 -4.99 33.78
N LEU A 408 13.26 -5.92 34.38
CA LEU A 408 11.83 -6.07 34.14
C LEU A 408 11.06 -4.85 34.66
N ASP A 409 11.48 -4.28 35.78
CA ASP A 409 10.83 -3.11 36.38
C ASP A 409 10.92 -1.90 35.44
N GLU A 410 12.09 -1.65 34.84
CA GLU A 410 12.24 -0.59 33.82
C GLU A 410 11.35 -0.82 32.60
N TRP A 411 11.14 -2.08 32.19
CA TRP A 411 10.23 -2.41 31.10
C TRP A 411 8.76 -2.09 31.47
N ILE A 412 8.36 -2.39 32.70
CA ILE A 412 7.00 -2.17 33.21
C ILE A 412 6.74 -0.66 33.39
N GLU A 413 7.71 0.07 33.94
CA GLU A 413 7.64 1.53 34.08
C GLU A 413 7.65 2.24 32.71
N GLY A 414 8.34 1.65 31.74
CA GLY A 414 8.42 2.15 30.37
C GLY A 414 9.57 3.12 30.12
N PRO A 415 9.84 3.45 28.85
CA PRO A 415 10.97 4.30 28.47
C PRO A 415 10.83 5.73 28.99
N GLN A 416 11.84 6.19 29.72
CA GLN A 416 12.07 7.62 29.94
C GLN A 416 12.77 8.19 28.71
N MET A 417 12.10 9.10 27.99
CA MET A 417 12.65 9.75 26.80
C MET A 417 13.93 10.52 27.16
N LYS A 418 15.00 10.33 26.39
CA LYS A 418 16.27 11.03 26.61
C LYS A 418 16.33 12.28 25.72
N ASP A 419 16.40 13.45 26.35
CA ASP A 419 16.41 14.75 25.64
C ASP A 419 17.64 15.00 24.76
N ASN A 420 18.74 14.25 24.97
CA ASN A 420 20.05 14.52 24.34
C ASN A 420 20.48 13.49 23.28
N CYS A 421 19.54 12.86 22.58
CA CYS A 421 19.88 11.89 21.53
C CYS A 421 20.18 12.57 20.19
N GLN A 422 21.32 12.23 19.58
CA GLN A 422 21.64 12.59 18.19
C GLN A 422 21.31 11.42 17.26
N MET A 423 20.59 11.69 16.17
CA MET A 423 20.32 10.69 15.15
C MET A 423 21.64 10.25 14.48
N ALA A 424 21.86 8.94 14.42
CA ALA A 424 22.99 8.35 13.71
C ALA A 424 22.68 8.25 12.20
N SER A 425 23.72 8.32 11.36
CA SER A 425 23.57 8.05 9.93
C SER A 425 23.10 6.62 9.68
N ILE A 426 22.11 6.44 8.81
CA ILE A 426 21.59 5.11 8.45
C ILE A 426 22.52 4.48 7.40
N PRO A 427 23.08 3.28 7.65
CA PRO A 427 23.90 2.58 6.67
C PRO A 427 23.05 2.05 5.49
N VAL A 428 23.46 2.39 4.27
CA VAL A 428 22.89 1.87 3.01
C VAL A 428 23.75 0.68 2.55
N VAL A 429 23.12 -0.34 1.93
CA VAL A 429 23.81 -1.56 1.45
C VAL A 429 24.75 -1.28 0.28
#